data_AF-A0ABD4KS33-F1
#
_entry.id   AF-A0ABD4KS33-F1
#
_cell.length_a   1.000
_cell.length_b   1.000
_cell.length_c   1.000
_cell.angle_alpha   90.00
_cell.angle_beta   90.00
_cell.angle_gamma   90.00
#
_symmetry.space_group_name_H-M   'P 1'
#
loop_
_entity.id
_entity.type
_entity.pdbx_description
1 polymer ?
#
loop_
_entity_poly.entity_id
_entity_poly.type
_entity_poly.pdbx_seq_one_letter_code
_entity_poly.pdbx_strand_id
1 'polypeptide(L)'
;IKAVFERMTTSWLKSAKLPQWNGLTLLSVDGVVWRTPDNPQNENAFSRQKGTQYPQVRMVCQMELSSHIITASAFDNYNTNEMVLAEKLIETTPNHSVTMFDKGFYSLGLLHKWQD
;
A
#
# COMPACT_ATOMS: atom_id res chain seq x y z
N ILE A 1 13.30 2.58 10.71
CA ILE A 1 13.07 2.49 9.25
C ILE A 1 11.78 3.21 8.85
N LYS A 2 10.60 2.86 9.40
CA LYS A 2 9.32 3.54 9.11
C LYS A 2 9.39 5.08 9.18
N ALA A 3 9.87 5.63 10.29
CA ALA A 3 10.01 7.10 10.44
C ALA A 3 10.96 7.75 9.41
N VAL A 4 11.96 7.02 8.93
CA VAL A 4 12.89 7.51 7.89
C VAL A 4 12.19 7.52 6.53
N PHE A 5 11.46 6.45 6.20
CA PHE A 5 10.62 6.38 5.00
C PHE A 5 9.61 7.54 4.97
N GLU A 6 8.81 7.70 6.02
CA GLU A 6 7.79 8.76 6.12
C GLU A 6 8.39 10.16 5.95
N ARG A 7 9.54 10.41 6.59
CA ARG A 7 10.24 11.70 6.50
C ARG A 7 10.79 11.96 5.10
N MET A 8 11.39 10.98 4.46
CA MET A 8 11.92 11.13 3.09
C MET A 8 10.79 11.37 2.10
N THR A 9 9.76 10.53 2.12
CA THR A 9 8.57 10.65 1.28
C THR A 9 7.93 12.03 1.43
N THR A 10 7.70 12.48 2.67
CA THR A 10 7.13 13.82 2.92
C THR A 10 8.00 14.94 2.35
N SER A 11 9.32 14.86 2.54
CA SER A 11 10.25 15.87 2.02
C SER A 11 10.28 15.90 0.49
N TRP A 12 10.21 14.74 -0.14
CA TRP A 12 10.27 14.60 -1.59
C TRP A 12 8.97 15.08 -2.24
N LEU A 13 7.81 14.68 -1.72
CA LEU A 13 6.51 15.12 -2.24
C LEU A 13 6.36 16.65 -2.17
N LYS A 14 6.82 17.28 -1.07
CA LYS A 14 6.84 18.76 -0.95
C LYS A 14 7.70 19.43 -2.02
N SER A 15 8.79 18.78 -2.44
CA SER A 15 9.73 19.32 -3.41
C SER A 15 9.33 19.03 -4.85
N ALA A 16 8.54 17.98 -5.08
CA ALA A 16 8.24 17.43 -6.40
C ALA A 16 7.29 18.27 -7.25
N LYS A 17 6.67 19.34 -6.70
CA LYS A 17 5.70 20.21 -7.40
C LYS A 17 4.71 19.41 -8.25
N LEU A 18 4.00 18.51 -7.58
CA LEU A 18 3.15 17.52 -8.24
C LEU A 18 2.09 18.17 -9.12
N PRO A 19 1.93 17.73 -10.39
CA PRO A 19 0.81 18.17 -11.20
C PRO A 19 -0.50 17.67 -10.56
N GLN A 20 -1.53 18.51 -10.63
CA GLN A 20 -2.86 18.16 -10.15
C GLN A 20 -3.78 17.86 -11.32
N TRP A 21 -4.64 16.86 -11.15
CA TRP A 21 -5.72 16.57 -12.08
C TRP A 21 -7.01 17.18 -11.54
N ASN A 22 -7.52 18.23 -12.18
CA ASN A 22 -8.68 19.00 -11.71
C ASN A 22 -8.56 19.47 -10.24
N GLY A 23 -7.34 19.84 -9.82
CA GLY A 23 -7.07 20.25 -8.43
C GLY A 23 -6.85 19.10 -7.45
N LEU A 24 -6.91 17.84 -7.90
CA LEU A 24 -6.71 16.64 -7.09
C LEU A 24 -5.33 16.03 -7.29
N THR A 25 -4.75 15.49 -6.22
CA THR A 25 -3.56 14.63 -6.32
C THR A 25 -3.97 13.24 -6.84
N LEU A 26 -3.23 12.73 -7.83
CA LEU A 26 -3.46 11.41 -8.40
C LEU A 26 -2.72 10.34 -7.61
N LEU A 27 -3.45 9.40 -7.04
CA LEU A 27 -2.91 8.28 -6.27
C LEU A 27 -3.32 6.95 -6.88
N SER A 28 -2.54 5.91 -6.61
CA SER A 28 -2.94 4.53 -6.84
C SER A 28 -2.66 3.65 -5.64
N VAL A 29 -3.46 2.61 -5.49
CA VAL A 29 -3.27 1.56 -4.50
C VAL A 29 -3.20 0.21 -5.21
N ASP A 30 -2.15 -0.55 -4.90
CA ASP A 30 -1.95 -1.88 -5.46
C ASP A 30 -1.28 -2.84 -4.46
N GLY A 31 -1.55 -4.13 -4.62
CA GLY A 31 -1.03 -5.21 -3.80
C GLY A 31 0.21 -5.86 -4.41
N VAL A 32 1.18 -6.20 -3.57
CA VAL A 32 2.38 -6.97 -3.96
C VAL A 32 2.64 -8.07 -2.94
N VAL A 33 3.14 -9.22 -3.40
CA VAL A 33 3.53 -10.34 -2.55
C VAL A 33 5.02 -10.56 -2.65
N TRP A 34 5.70 -10.50 -1.51
CA TRP A 34 7.13 -10.72 -1.39
C TRP A 34 7.40 -12.11 -0.84
N ARG A 35 8.54 -12.69 -1.21
CA ARG A 35 9.06 -13.91 -0.57
C ARG A 35 10.06 -13.51 0.51
N THR A 36 9.99 -14.17 1.65
CA THR A 36 10.98 -14.01 2.72
C THR A 36 11.94 -15.19 2.76
N PRO A 37 13.16 -15.01 3.32
CA PRO A 37 14.04 -16.14 3.60
C PRO A 37 13.34 -17.23 4.41
N ASP A 38 13.61 -18.49 4.07
CA ASP A 38 13.07 -19.66 4.77
C ASP A 38 13.79 -19.84 6.12
N ASN A 39 13.14 -19.37 7.19
CA ASN A 39 13.59 -19.59 8.57
C ASN A 39 12.38 -19.68 9.51
N PRO A 40 12.53 -20.29 10.70
CA PRO A 40 11.42 -20.49 11.63
C PRO A 40 10.72 -19.20 12.08
N GLN A 41 11.46 -18.08 12.17
CA GLN A 41 10.91 -16.79 12.57
C GLN A 41 9.95 -16.24 11.52
N ASN A 42 10.35 -16.24 10.25
CA ASN A 42 9.52 -15.81 9.13
C ASN A 42 8.36 -16.77 8.90
N GLU A 43 8.54 -18.07 9.12
CA GLU A 43 7.46 -19.05 9.01
C GLU A 43 6.34 -18.81 10.03
N ASN A 44 6.71 -18.41 11.24
CA ASN A 44 5.75 -18.08 12.30
C ASN A 44 5.06 -16.73 12.01
N ALA A 45 5.83 -15.72 11.59
CA ALA A 45 5.32 -14.39 11.30
C ALA A 45 4.49 -14.32 10.00
N PHE A 46 4.83 -15.14 9.00
CA PHE A 46 4.32 -15.05 7.64
C PHE A 46 3.92 -16.42 7.12
N SER A 47 2.76 -16.51 6.47
CA SER A 47 2.22 -17.78 5.99
C SER A 47 2.81 -18.19 4.63
N ARG A 48 2.88 -19.50 4.38
CA ARG A 48 3.14 -20.06 3.04
C ARG A 48 1.84 -20.25 2.27
N GLN A 49 1.82 -19.79 1.02
CA GLN A 49 0.81 -20.21 0.07
C GLN A 49 0.98 -21.71 -0.22
N LYS A 50 -0.11 -22.44 -0.41
CA LYS A 50 -0.04 -23.87 -0.77
C LYS A 50 0.76 -24.03 -2.06
N GLY A 51 1.77 -24.90 -2.01
CA GLY A 51 2.64 -25.21 -3.15
C GLY A 51 3.82 -24.25 -3.36
N THR A 52 4.09 -23.32 -2.44
CA THR A 52 5.30 -22.48 -2.47
C THR A 52 6.35 -22.95 -1.47
N GLN A 53 7.63 -22.70 -1.80
CA GLN A 53 8.77 -23.11 -0.98
C GLN A 53 9.08 -22.10 0.15
N TYR A 54 8.69 -20.84 -0.01
CA TYR A 54 9.09 -19.75 0.88
C TYR A 54 7.88 -19.10 1.55
N PRO A 55 7.98 -18.68 2.83
CA PRO A 55 6.97 -17.84 3.45
C PRO A 55 6.82 -16.51 2.70
N GLN A 56 5.60 -15.98 2.70
CA GLN A 56 5.20 -14.85 1.87
C GLN A 56 4.61 -13.71 2.72
N VAL A 57 5.05 -12.49 2.40
CA VAL A 57 4.54 -11.25 2.99
C VAL A 57 3.66 -10.56 1.95
N ARG A 58 2.43 -10.23 2.34
CA ARG A 58 1.58 -9.37 1.52
C ARG A 58 1.82 -7.92 1.92
N MET A 59 1.95 -7.06 0.92
CA MET A 59 2.09 -5.62 1.09
C MET A 59 1.08 -4.93 0.19
N VAL A 60 0.49 -3.84 0.66
CA VAL A 60 -0.25 -2.90 -0.18
C VAL A 60 0.50 -1.57 -0.17
N CYS A 61 0.67 -0.98 -1.35
CA CYS A 61 1.36 0.28 -1.56
C CYS A 61 0.37 1.33 -2.01
N GLN A 62 0.48 2.54 -1.45
CA GLN A 62 -0.07 3.74 -2.07
C GLN A 62 1.04 4.50 -2.77
N MET A 63 0.79 4.94 -4.00
CA MET A 63 1.75 5.67 -4.82
C MET A 63 1.12 6.96 -5.33
N GLU A 64 1.91 8.04 -5.41
CA GLU A 64 1.55 9.21 -6.19
C GLU A 64 1.98 9.01 -7.65
N LEU A 65 1.03 9.13 -8.58
CA LEU A 65 1.17 8.63 -9.94
C LEU A 65 2.10 9.48 -10.83
N SER A 66 2.28 10.76 -10.52
CA SER A 66 3.09 11.66 -11.34
C SER A 66 4.59 11.47 -11.06
N SER A 67 4.93 11.35 -9.78
CA SER A 67 6.30 11.21 -9.27
C SER A 67 6.72 9.75 -9.09
N HIS A 68 5.78 8.81 -9.12
CA HIS A 68 5.98 7.38 -8.84
C HIS A 68 6.52 7.11 -7.43
N ILE A 69 6.32 8.05 -6.50
CA ILE A 69 6.77 7.92 -5.11
C ILE A 69 5.74 7.12 -4.31
N ILE A 70 6.19 6.10 -3.59
CA ILE A 70 5.36 5.38 -2.62
C ILE A 70 5.12 6.29 -1.42
N THR A 71 3.86 6.61 -1.16
CA THR A 71 3.43 7.53 -0.10
C THR A 71 3.12 6.82 1.20
N ALA A 72 2.58 5.61 1.12
CA ALA A 72 2.24 4.78 2.26
C ALA A 72 2.35 3.30 1.91
N SER A 73 2.54 2.45 2.92
CA SER A 73 2.51 1.01 2.76
C SER A 73 2.07 0.29 4.02
N ALA A 74 1.39 -0.84 3.83
CA ALA A 74 0.96 -1.73 4.89
C ALA A 74 1.40 -3.16 4.57
N PHE A 75 1.84 -3.89 5.59
CA PHE A 75 2.35 -5.25 5.48
C PHE A 75 1.55 -6.18 6.38
N ASP A 76 1.38 -7.42 5.95
CA ASP A 76 0.79 -8.48 6.75
C ASP A 76 1.18 -9.86 6.22
N ASN A 77 0.72 -10.91 6.89
CA ASN A 77 0.85 -12.27 6.41
C ASN A 77 0.11 -12.47 5.08
N TYR A 78 0.52 -13.49 4.30
CA TYR A 78 -0.07 -13.81 3.01
C TYR A 78 -1.59 -14.07 3.04
N ASN A 79 -2.10 -14.66 4.11
CA ASN A 79 -3.52 -15.05 4.25
C ASN A 79 -4.44 -13.85 4.52
N THR A 80 -3.89 -12.71 4.92
CA THR A 80 -4.68 -11.49 5.10
C THR A 80 -5.12 -10.94 3.75
N ASN A 81 -6.40 -10.62 3.63
CA ASN A 81 -6.99 -10.05 2.42
C ASN A 81 -6.39 -8.66 2.13
N GLU A 82 -6.02 -8.41 0.87
CA GLU A 82 -5.46 -7.12 0.43
C GLU A 82 -6.36 -5.91 0.71
N MET A 83 -7.68 -6.10 0.69
CA MET A 83 -8.63 -5.04 1.03
C MET A 83 -8.49 -4.63 2.50
N VAL A 84 -8.28 -5.59 3.41
CA VAL A 84 -8.07 -5.32 4.84
C VAL A 84 -6.74 -4.59 5.06
N LEU A 85 -5.72 -4.89 4.25
CA LEU A 85 -4.46 -4.12 4.29
C LEU A 85 -4.65 -2.71 3.73
N ALA A 86 -5.42 -2.56 2.65
CA ALA A 86 -5.69 -1.27 2.06
C ALA A 86 -6.39 -0.34 3.06
N GLU A 87 -7.37 -0.83 3.84
CA GLU A 87 -8.04 -0.02 4.87
C GLU A 87 -7.04 0.66 5.84
N LYS A 88 -5.89 0.04 6.12
CA LYS A 88 -4.84 0.62 6.99
C LYS A 88 -4.16 1.86 6.40
N LEU A 89 -4.34 2.12 5.10
CA LEU A 89 -3.76 3.26 4.39
C LEU A 89 -4.69 4.47 4.34
N ILE A 90 -5.97 4.32 4.70
CA ILE A 90 -6.97 5.40 4.66
C ILE A 90 -6.50 6.57 5.53
N GLU A 91 -6.09 6.30 6.77
CA GLU A 91 -5.66 7.34 7.73
C GLU A 91 -4.46 8.19 7.22
N THR A 92 -3.65 7.63 6.33
CA THR A 92 -2.47 8.30 5.77
C THR A 92 -2.69 8.85 4.37
N THR A 93 -3.86 8.60 3.78
CA THR A 93 -4.21 9.08 2.45
C THR A 93 -4.51 10.58 2.52
N PRO A 94 -3.89 11.42 1.69
CA PRO A 94 -4.13 12.84 1.73
C PRO A 94 -5.52 13.19 1.19
N ASN A 95 -6.20 14.11 1.87
CA ASN A 95 -7.43 14.74 1.38
C ASN A 95 -7.20 15.43 0.02
N HIS A 96 -8.29 15.71 -0.70
CA HIS A 96 -8.24 16.31 -2.04
C HIS A 96 -7.38 15.49 -3.02
N SER A 97 -7.54 14.17 -2.96
CA SER A 97 -6.92 13.23 -3.88
C SER A 97 -7.97 12.36 -4.56
N VAL A 98 -7.59 11.76 -5.68
CA VAL A 98 -8.34 10.67 -6.30
C VAL A 98 -7.45 9.45 -6.32
N THR A 99 -7.94 8.35 -5.74
CA THR A 99 -7.19 7.10 -5.64
C THR A 99 -7.74 6.09 -6.65
N MET A 100 -6.88 5.61 -7.53
CA MET A 100 -7.16 4.52 -8.45
C MET A 100 -6.81 3.18 -7.78
N PHE A 101 -7.66 2.18 -8.00
CA PHE A 101 -7.45 0.83 -7.49
C PHE A 101 -7.39 -0.17 -8.64
N ASP A 102 -6.61 -1.23 -8.48
CA ASP A 102 -6.77 -2.40 -9.33
C ASP A 102 -8.16 -3.04 -9.15
N LYS A 103 -8.64 -3.73 -10.18
CA LYS A 103 -9.94 -4.42 -10.19
C LYS A 103 -10.09 -5.44 -9.04
N GLY A 104 -8.98 -5.99 -8.52
CA GLY A 104 -8.98 -6.88 -7.36
C GLY A 104 -9.55 -6.26 -6.07
N PHE A 105 -9.51 -4.93 -5.94
CA PHE A 105 -9.99 -4.19 -4.76
C PHE A 105 -11.48 -3.81 -4.82
N TYR A 106 -12.26 -4.42 -5.71
CA TYR A 106 -13.69 -4.11 -5.86
C TYR A 106 -14.52 -4.60 -4.66
N SER A 107 -14.47 -3.84 -3.57
CA SER A 107 -15.22 -4.03 -2.33
C SER A 107 -15.95 -2.75 -1.95
N LEU A 108 -17.27 -2.83 -1.89
CA LEU A 108 -18.12 -1.69 -1.51
C LEU A 108 -17.76 -1.15 -0.12
N GLY A 109 -17.38 -2.03 0.82
CA GLY A 109 -16.99 -1.62 2.17
C GLY A 109 -15.68 -0.82 2.19
N LEU A 110 -14.68 -1.25 1.43
CA LEU A 110 -13.41 -0.53 1.29
C LEU A 110 -13.63 0.83 0.63
N LEU A 111 -14.29 0.84 -0.53
CA LEU A 111 -14.52 2.07 -1.30
C LEU A 111 -15.37 3.09 -0.54
N HIS A 112 -16.36 2.63 0.23
CA HIS A 112 -17.17 3.49 1.09
C HIS A 112 -16.36 4.13 2.22
N LYS A 113 -15.41 3.39 2.83
CA LYS A 113 -14.52 3.95 3.85
C LYS A 113 -13.44 4.86 3.27
N TRP A 114 -13.08 4.68 1.99
CA TRP A 114 -12.01 5.43 1.33
C TRP A 114 -12.44 6.80 0.81
N GLN A 115 -13.73 7.05 0.66
CA GLN A 115 -14.23 8.27 0.05
C GLN A 115 -14.16 9.50 0.96
N ASP A 116 -13.95 9.29 2.26
CA ASP A 116 -13.91 10.34 3.30
C ASP A 116 -12.56 11.07 3.30
#